data_AF-A0A2S4VVI7-F1
#
_entry.id   AF-A0A2S4VVI7-F1
#
_cell.length_a   1.000
_cell.length_b   1.000
_cell.length_c   1.000
_cell.angle_alpha   90.00
_cell.angle_beta   90.00
_cell.angle_gamma   90.00
#
_symmetry.space_group_name_H-M   'P 1'
#
loop_
_entity.id
_entity.type
_entity.pdbx_description
1 polymer ?
#
loop_
_entity_poly.entity_id
_entity_poly.type
_entity_poly.pdbx_seq_one_letter_code
_entity_poly.pdbx_strand_id
1 'polypeptide(L)'
;MKFLIFALAATVLPTINASANFKSTCNTVNNQMSTLTASLAQLKATADKLGHQHISDRCEEASQHLGRAQDSWGGITNNFGGFPWQARSSSHASSVRSRMSSCGSHLNWIYSQPETQHPDYQAPVSNCRRTYNSCQSGCSQIWNWPSPPGFNPRPQPSQYAGYRRHRRDAPAQMCPNVKETACPISANATGYECLDVKTEITSCGGCESLNEGENCMAIEGADEVGCEVGHCVVFSALPGFEINATNGRPAPKSISTK
;
A
#
# COMPACT_ATOMS: atom_id res chain seq x y z
N MET A 1 40.55 33.17 46.72
CA MET A 1 39.58 32.07 46.65
C MET A 1 39.03 32.01 45.23
N LYS A 2 39.18 30.85 44.59
CA LYS A 2 38.70 30.52 43.23
C LYS A 2 37.17 30.43 43.25
N PHE A 3 36.50 31.01 42.25
CA PHE A 3 35.25 30.44 41.74
C PHE A 3 35.26 30.53 40.21
N LEU A 4 35.37 29.34 39.61
CA LEU A 4 35.14 29.03 38.21
C LEU A 4 33.65 29.18 37.93
N ILE A 5 33.30 29.90 36.85
CA ILE A 5 32.03 29.70 36.16
C ILE A 5 32.38 29.02 34.82
N PHE A 6 32.46 27.69 34.86
CA PHE A 6 32.27 26.85 33.69
C PHE A 6 31.00 26.04 33.95
N ALA A 7 29.90 26.45 33.33
CA ALA A 7 28.70 25.63 33.27
C ALA A 7 27.93 25.99 32.00
N LEU A 8 28.07 25.14 30.97
CA LEU A 8 27.03 24.73 30.02
C LEU A 8 27.67 23.81 28.95
N ALA A 9 28.01 22.59 29.35
CA ALA A 9 28.34 21.51 28.42
C ALA A 9 27.96 20.16 29.05
N ALA A 10 26.66 19.94 29.24
CA ALA A 10 26.16 18.62 29.61
C ALA A 10 24.77 18.42 28.99
N THR A 11 24.72 17.62 27.91
CA THR A 11 23.64 16.68 27.50
C THR A 11 23.53 16.41 25.99
N VAL A 12 24.38 16.96 25.13
CA VAL A 12 24.25 16.78 23.65
C VAL A 12 24.90 15.49 23.11
N LEU A 13 25.60 14.69 23.92
CA LEU A 13 26.42 13.59 23.44
C LEU A 13 25.67 12.30 23.01
N PRO A 14 24.55 11.86 23.64
CA PRO A 14 23.87 10.63 23.22
C PRO A 14 23.09 10.76 21.91
N THR A 15 22.54 11.94 21.63
CA THR A 15 21.68 12.20 20.45
C THR A 15 22.48 12.34 19.16
N ILE A 16 23.68 12.94 19.22
CA ILE A 16 24.56 13.07 18.07
C ILE A 16 25.03 11.68 17.59
N ASN A 17 25.36 10.77 18.52
CA ASN A 17 25.79 9.41 18.16
C ASN A 17 24.64 8.56 17.57
N ALA A 18 23.41 8.68 18.09
CA ALA A 18 22.27 7.96 17.55
C ALA A 18 21.90 8.40 16.11
N SER A 19 21.97 9.71 15.82
CA SER A 19 21.67 10.24 14.47
C SER A 19 22.73 9.86 13.43
N ALA A 20 24.01 9.88 13.80
CA ALA A 20 25.10 9.44 12.94
C ALA A 20 25.01 7.93 12.64
N ASN A 21 24.72 7.12 13.66
CA ASN A 21 24.53 5.68 13.50
C ASN A 21 23.32 5.37 12.60
N PHE A 22 22.22 6.10 12.76
CA PHE A 22 21.03 5.93 11.91
C PHE A 22 21.33 6.22 10.44
N LYS A 23 21.99 7.34 10.14
CA LYS A 23 22.39 7.69 8.77
C LYS A 23 23.33 6.63 8.18
N SER A 24 24.26 6.11 8.97
CA SER A 24 25.15 5.02 8.56
C SER A 24 24.36 3.75 8.21
N THR A 25 23.37 3.37 9.03
CA THR A 25 22.48 2.25 8.73
C THR A 25 21.66 2.50 7.46
N CYS A 26 21.11 3.71 7.27
CA CYS A 26 20.40 4.07 6.05
C CYS A 26 21.27 3.96 4.80
N ASN A 27 22.52 4.43 4.87
CA ASN A 27 23.48 4.32 3.77
C ASN A 27 23.83 2.86 3.46
N THR A 28 23.97 2.04 4.50
CA THR A 28 24.19 0.59 4.36
C THR A 28 23.05 -0.05 3.58
N VAL A 29 21.80 0.24 3.96
CA VAL A 29 20.61 -0.27 3.24
C VAL A 29 20.56 0.24 1.81
N ASN A 30 20.87 1.52 1.58
CA ASN A 30 20.87 2.08 0.23
C ASN A 30 21.89 1.36 -0.68
N ASN A 31 23.09 1.08 -0.16
CA ASN A 31 24.11 0.31 -0.86
C ASN A 31 23.67 -1.14 -1.11
N GLN A 32 22.99 -1.76 -0.14
CA GLN A 32 22.42 -3.10 -0.30
C GLN A 32 21.35 -3.12 -1.40
N MET A 33 20.46 -2.12 -1.45
CA MET A 33 19.45 -1.99 -2.51
C MET A 33 20.11 -1.82 -3.88
N SER A 34 21.13 -0.97 -4.00
CA SER A 34 21.89 -0.84 -5.26
C SER A 34 22.59 -2.14 -5.68
N THR A 35 23.11 -2.89 -4.70
CA THR A 35 23.72 -4.21 -4.96
C THR A 35 22.67 -5.23 -5.39
N LEU A 36 21.45 -5.13 -4.86
CA LEU A 36 20.33 -5.98 -5.27
C LEU A 36 19.90 -5.66 -6.69
N THR A 37 19.85 -4.37 -7.09
CA THR A 37 19.61 -3.96 -8.48
C THR A 37 20.64 -4.59 -9.42
N ALA A 38 21.92 -4.55 -9.07
CA ALA A 38 22.97 -5.21 -9.85
C ALA A 38 22.80 -6.74 -9.91
N SER A 39 22.41 -7.36 -8.79
CA SER A 39 22.17 -8.81 -8.73
C SER A 39 20.98 -9.25 -9.59
N LEU A 40 19.90 -8.44 -9.63
CA LEU A 40 18.75 -8.64 -10.52
C LEU A 40 19.16 -8.50 -11.99
N ALA A 41 20.02 -7.52 -12.32
CA ALA A 41 20.53 -7.35 -13.67
C ALA A 41 21.38 -8.55 -14.12
N GLN A 42 22.19 -9.14 -13.22
CA GLN A 42 22.94 -10.37 -13.50
C GLN A 42 22.00 -11.56 -13.72
N LEU A 43 20.96 -11.71 -12.90
CA LEU A 43 19.96 -12.77 -13.06
C LEU A 43 19.22 -12.64 -14.40
N LYS A 44 18.84 -11.41 -14.77
CA LYS A 44 18.25 -11.08 -16.06
C LYS A 44 19.18 -11.43 -17.22
N ALA A 45 20.45 -11.04 -17.14
CA ALA A 45 21.44 -11.33 -18.19
C ALA A 45 21.64 -12.84 -18.39
N THR A 46 21.62 -13.63 -17.32
CA THR A 46 21.64 -15.11 -17.42
C THR A 46 20.37 -15.63 -18.13
N ALA A 47 19.20 -15.08 -17.80
CA ALA A 47 17.96 -15.44 -18.46
C ALA A 47 17.96 -15.10 -19.95
N ASP A 48 18.43 -13.91 -20.31
CA ASP A 48 18.58 -13.47 -21.70
C ASP A 48 19.53 -14.39 -22.46
N LYS A 49 20.69 -14.73 -21.88
CA LYS A 49 21.69 -15.63 -22.47
C LYS A 49 21.12 -17.01 -22.78
N LEU A 50 20.26 -17.54 -21.92
CA LEU A 50 19.65 -18.86 -22.05
C LEU A 50 18.31 -18.84 -22.81
N GLY A 51 17.81 -17.67 -23.21
CA GLY A 51 16.55 -17.52 -23.93
C GLY A 51 15.29 -17.63 -23.04
N HIS A 52 15.42 -17.50 -21.73
CA HIS A 52 14.31 -17.63 -20.77
C HIS A 52 13.57 -16.29 -20.56
N GLN A 53 12.84 -15.85 -21.58
CA GLN A 53 12.18 -14.52 -21.60
C GLN A 53 11.29 -14.26 -20.38
N HIS A 54 10.48 -15.24 -19.97
CA HIS A 54 9.58 -15.09 -18.81
C HIS A 54 10.32 -14.81 -17.49
N ILE A 55 11.54 -15.33 -17.32
CA ILE A 55 12.40 -15.02 -16.16
C ILE A 55 13.00 -13.62 -16.31
N SER A 56 13.41 -13.24 -17.52
CA SER A 56 13.95 -11.92 -17.83
C SER A 56 12.94 -10.81 -17.52
N ASP A 57 11.71 -10.93 -18.02
CA ASP A 57 10.61 -10.00 -17.76
C ASP A 57 10.33 -9.87 -16.27
N ARG A 58 10.32 -11.00 -15.56
CA ARG A 58 10.09 -11.01 -14.11
C ARG A 58 11.22 -10.35 -13.33
N CYS A 59 12.47 -10.46 -13.79
CA CYS A 59 13.61 -9.74 -13.20
C CYS A 59 13.45 -8.23 -13.38
N GLU A 60 12.95 -7.79 -14.54
CA GLU A 60 12.69 -6.39 -14.82
C GLU A 60 11.59 -5.81 -13.92
N GLU A 61 10.46 -6.51 -13.77
CA GLU A 61 9.39 -6.12 -12.84
C GLU A 61 9.90 -6.02 -11.39
N ALA A 62 10.69 -7.00 -10.93
CA ALA A 62 11.32 -6.98 -9.62
C ALA A 62 12.22 -5.75 -9.44
N SER A 63 13.01 -5.40 -10.47
CA SER A 63 13.87 -4.23 -10.50
C SER A 63 13.09 -2.92 -10.43
N GLN A 64 11.95 -2.82 -11.13
CA GLN A 64 11.08 -1.65 -11.06
C GLN A 64 10.51 -1.43 -9.65
N HIS A 65 10.11 -2.51 -8.97
CA HIS A 65 9.69 -2.44 -7.57
C HIS A 65 10.80 -1.97 -6.65
N LEU A 66 12.02 -2.49 -6.84
CA LEU A 66 13.19 -2.07 -6.07
C LEU A 66 13.54 -0.60 -6.30
N GLY A 67 13.48 -0.10 -7.54
CA GLY A 67 13.70 1.32 -7.85
C GLY A 67 12.75 2.24 -7.09
N ARG A 68 11.45 1.91 -7.07
CA ARG A 68 10.45 2.66 -6.29
C ARG A 68 10.70 2.60 -4.78
N ALA A 69 11.25 1.47 -4.29
CA ALA A 69 11.68 1.34 -2.90
C ALA A 69 12.87 2.26 -2.60
N GLN A 70 13.86 2.33 -3.49
CA GLN A 70 15.02 3.21 -3.38
C GLN A 70 14.63 4.69 -3.35
N ASP A 71 13.72 5.12 -4.23
CA ASP A 71 13.20 6.50 -4.23
C ASP A 71 12.56 6.86 -2.88
N SER A 72 11.72 5.95 -2.35
CA SER A 72 11.09 6.11 -1.05
C SER A 72 12.11 6.09 0.09
N TRP A 73 13.17 5.28 -0.03
CA TRP A 73 14.28 5.21 0.93
C TRP A 73 15.08 6.51 1.02
N GLY A 74 15.24 7.22 -0.09
CA GLY A 74 15.84 8.56 -0.11
C GLY A 74 15.10 9.53 0.82
N GLY A 75 13.76 9.46 0.82
CA GLY A 75 12.93 10.23 1.76
C GLY A 75 13.15 9.85 3.23
N ILE A 76 13.52 8.61 3.54
CA ILE A 76 13.84 8.20 4.91
C ILE A 76 15.18 8.82 5.35
N THR A 77 16.17 8.69 4.49
CA THR A 77 17.54 9.16 4.75
C THR A 77 17.59 10.68 4.95
N ASN A 78 16.82 11.42 4.17
CA ASN A 78 16.80 12.88 4.19
C ASN A 78 16.01 13.46 5.36
N ASN A 79 14.90 12.83 5.77
CA ASN A 79 13.95 13.45 6.69
C ASN A 79 14.04 12.97 8.14
N PHE A 80 14.62 11.80 8.41
CA PHE A 80 14.54 11.18 9.75
C PHE A 80 15.87 11.08 10.49
N GLY A 81 16.95 11.68 9.98
CA GLY A 81 18.25 11.66 10.67
C GLY A 81 18.22 12.22 12.10
N GLY A 82 17.41 13.26 12.36
CA GLY A 82 17.26 13.86 13.69
C GLY A 82 16.28 13.13 14.61
N PHE A 83 15.33 12.38 14.04
CA PHE A 83 14.31 11.62 14.78
C PHE A 83 14.13 10.20 14.22
N PRO A 84 15.16 9.34 14.29
CA PRO A 84 15.16 8.00 13.71
C PRO A 84 13.93 7.13 14.02
N TRP A 85 13.45 7.17 15.27
CA TRP A 85 12.32 6.36 15.74
C TRP A 85 10.98 6.70 15.07
N GLN A 86 10.88 7.86 14.39
CA GLN A 86 9.70 8.24 13.62
C GLN A 86 9.69 7.67 12.20
N ALA A 87 10.86 7.24 11.68
CA ALA A 87 10.99 6.75 10.31
C ALA A 87 10.03 5.60 10.01
N ARG A 88 9.89 4.65 10.95
CA ARG A 88 9.07 3.44 10.83
C ARG A 88 7.58 3.68 10.57
N SER A 89 7.08 4.86 10.95
CA SER A 89 5.67 5.24 10.81
C SER A 89 5.45 6.13 9.59
N SER A 90 6.50 6.52 8.87
CA SER A 90 6.38 7.39 7.71
C SER A 90 5.71 6.70 6.52
N SER A 91 5.08 7.49 5.64
CA SER A 91 4.60 7.02 4.33
C SER A 91 5.73 6.40 3.50
N HIS A 92 6.94 6.96 3.60
CA HIS A 92 8.14 6.39 2.97
C HIS A 92 8.43 4.96 3.43
N ALA A 93 8.33 4.69 4.74
CA ALA A 93 8.52 3.34 5.28
C ALA A 93 7.46 2.35 4.79
N SER A 94 6.19 2.78 4.73
CA SER A 94 5.10 1.97 4.15
C SER A 94 5.35 1.65 2.68
N SER A 95 5.78 2.64 1.89
CA SER A 95 6.15 2.44 0.48
C SER A 95 7.31 1.47 0.33
N VAL A 96 8.39 1.62 1.11
CA VAL A 96 9.54 0.70 1.08
C VAL A 96 9.09 -0.73 1.39
N ARG A 97 8.31 -0.93 2.46
CA ARG A 97 7.84 -2.28 2.85
C ARG A 97 7.02 -2.93 1.75
N SER A 98 6.04 -2.20 1.19
CA SER A 98 5.18 -2.70 0.12
C SER A 98 5.97 -3.05 -1.14
N ARG A 99 6.88 -2.16 -1.57
CA ARG A 99 7.69 -2.36 -2.77
C ARG A 99 8.72 -3.48 -2.61
N MET A 100 9.38 -3.57 -1.45
CA MET A 100 10.29 -4.69 -1.14
C MET A 100 9.53 -6.01 -1.09
N SER A 101 8.33 -6.05 -0.51
CA SER A 101 7.47 -7.25 -0.51
C SER A 101 7.10 -7.67 -1.94
N SER A 102 6.76 -6.72 -2.80
CA SER A 102 6.47 -7.00 -4.22
C SER A 102 7.70 -7.59 -4.90
N CYS A 103 8.86 -6.94 -4.80
CA CYS A 103 10.14 -7.46 -5.31
C CYS A 103 10.43 -8.89 -4.82
N GLY A 104 10.22 -9.17 -3.53
CA GLY A 104 10.40 -10.51 -2.97
C GLY A 104 9.47 -11.57 -3.56
N SER A 105 8.22 -11.21 -3.85
CA SER A 105 7.26 -12.09 -4.50
C SER A 105 7.72 -12.48 -5.91
N HIS A 106 8.19 -11.51 -6.71
CA HIS A 106 8.76 -11.77 -8.03
C HIS A 106 10.01 -12.67 -7.95
N LEU A 107 10.90 -12.42 -6.99
CA LEU A 107 12.08 -13.27 -6.75
C LEU A 107 11.70 -14.70 -6.38
N ASN A 108 10.73 -14.89 -5.48
CA ASN A 108 10.25 -16.22 -5.11
C ASN A 108 9.68 -16.98 -6.31
N TRP A 109 8.93 -16.30 -7.17
CA TRP A 109 8.44 -16.89 -8.42
C TRP A 109 9.59 -17.29 -9.34
N ILE A 110 10.61 -16.44 -9.52
CA ILE A 110 11.79 -16.76 -10.35
C ILE A 110 12.48 -18.01 -9.82
N TYR A 111 12.74 -18.07 -8.52
CA TYR A 111 13.41 -19.21 -7.89
C TYR A 111 12.60 -20.51 -7.91
N SER A 112 11.31 -20.45 -8.23
CA SER A 112 10.45 -21.62 -8.39
C SER A 112 10.47 -22.20 -9.81
N GLN A 113 11.05 -21.49 -10.78
CA GLN A 113 11.09 -21.96 -12.17
C GLN A 113 12.11 -23.11 -12.33
N PRO A 114 11.78 -24.21 -13.02
CA PRO A 114 12.69 -25.35 -13.21
C PRO A 114 13.98 -24.96 -13.95
N GLU A 115 13.91 -23.96 -14.83
CA GLU A 115 15.03 -23.39 -15.57
C GLU A 115 16.14 -22.85 -14.66
N THR A 116 15.80 -22.40 -13.45
CA THR A 116 16.77 -21.85 -12.49
C THR A 116 17.68 -22.91 -11.87
N GLN A 117 17.43 -24.20 -12.13
CA GLN A 117 18.34 -25.29 -11.76
C GLN A 117 19.56 -25.41 -12.68
N HIS A 118 19.56 -24.72 -13.83
CA HIS A 118 20.70 -24.73 -14.74
C HIS A 118 21.95 -24.14 -14.05
N PRO A 119 23.16 -24.72 -14.24
CA PRO A 119 24.38 -24.29 -13.54
C PRO A 119 24.68 -22.79 -13.61
N ASP A 120 24.45 -22.16 -14.77
CA ASP A 120 24.63 -20.71 -14.97
C ASP A 120 23.78 -19.82 -14.03
N TYR A 121 22.69 -20.33 -13.45
CA TYR A 121 21.87 -19.60 -12.48
C TYR A 121 22.37 -19.69 -11.03
N GLN A 122 23.24 -20.66 -10.69
CA GLN A 122 23.61 -20.91 -9.30
C GLN A 122 24.20 -19.68 -8.60
N ALA A 123 25.16 -19.01 -9.23
CA ALA A 123 25.79 -17.82 -8.68
C ALA A 123 24.86 -16.59 -8.68
N PRO A 124 24.17 -16.23 -9.79
CA PRO A 124 23.20 -15.12 -9.79
C PRO A 124 22.07 -15.29 -8.76
N VAL A 125 21.48 -16.48 -8.65
CA VAL A 125 20.39 -16.76 -7.70
C VAL A 125 20.88 -16.64 -6.26
N SER A 126 22.01 -17.26 -5.92
CA SER A 126 22.55 -17.21 -4.55
C SER A 126 22.94 -15.79 -4.14
N ASN A 127 23.55 -15.01 -5.04
CA ASN A 127 23.88 -13.60 -4.80
C ASN A 127 22.65 -12.72 -4.63
N CYS A 128 21.65 -12.88 -5.51
CA CYS A 128 20.41 -12.11 -5.44
C CYS A 128 19.67 -12.40 -4.13
N ARG A 129 19.51 -13.67 -3.76
CA ARG A 129 18.87 -14.09 -2.51
C ARG A 129 19.57 -13.53 -1.27
N ARG A 130 20.90 -13.66 -1.20
CA ARG A 130 21.71 -13.13 -0.08
C ARG A 130 21.56 -11.61 0.04
N THR A 131 21.58 -10.90 -1.08
CA THR A 131 21.50 -9.44 -1.08
C THR A 131 20.10 -8.95 -0.72
N TYR A 132 19.05 -9.63 -1.21
CA TYR A 132 17.67 -9.35 -0.82
C TYR A 132 17.45 -9.52 0.70
N ASN A 133 17.91 -10.64 1.26
CA ASN A 133 17.84 -10.88 2.71
C ASN A 133 18.62 -9.84 3.52
N SER A 134 19.76 -9.38 3.00
CA SER A 134 20.53 -8.30 3.62
C SER A 134 19.74 -6.99 3.63
N CYS A 135 19.08 -6.64 2.51
CA CYS A 135 18.19 -5.48 2.42
C CYS A 135 17.04 -5.56 3.43
N GLN A 136 16.36 -6.72 3.53
CA GLN A 136 15.27 -6.91 4.48
C GLN A 136 15.73 -6.75 5.93
N SER A 137 16.89 -7.31 6.26
CA SER A 137 17.50 -7.20 7.58
C SER A 137 17.84 -5.76 7.90
N GLY A 138 18.50 -5.04 6.98
CA GLY A 138 18.85 -3.64 7.16
C GLY A 138 17.62 -2.72 7.25
N CYS A 139 16.59 -2.97 6.44
CA CYS A 139 15.30 -2.26 6.58
C CYS A 139 14.69 -2.49 7.97
N SER A 140 14.74 -3.73 8.47
CA SER A 140 14.21 -4.07 9.80
C SER A 140 14.96 -3.37 10.93
N GLN A 141 16.27 -3.14 10.79
CA GLN A 141 17.04 -2.34 11.77
C GLN A 141 16.54 -0.89 11.84
N ILE A 142 16.15 -0.29 10.70
CA ILE A 142 15.55 1.05 10.66
C ILE A 142 14.14 1.04 11.28
N TRP A 143 13.35 0.01 11.03
CA TRP A 143 11.99 -0.11 11.57
C TRP A 143 11.97 -0.30 13.09
N ASN A 144 12.96 -1.01 13.60
CA ASN A 144 13.09 -1.34 15.01
C ASN A 144 13.99 -0.35 15.77
N TRP A 145 14.26 0.82 15.18
CA TRP A 145 15.11 1.81 15.81
C TRP A 145 14.54 2.24 17.18
N PRO A 146 15.36 2.24 18.25
CA PRO A 146 14.89 2.50 19.60
C PRO A 146 14.37 3.93 19.75
N SER A 147 13.26 4.09 20.48
CA SER A 147 12.72 5.39 20.86
C SER A 147 13.21 5.83 22.24
N PRO A 148 13.35 7.14 22.50
CA PRO A 148 13.67 7.65 23.84
C PRO A 148 12.64 7.22 24.90
N PRO A 149 13.04 7.09 26.19
CA PRO A 149 12.11 6.81 27.28
C PRO A 149 10.99 7.85 27.34
N GLY A 150 9.74 7.40 27.54
CA GLY A 150 8.56 8.29 27.55
C GLY A 150 8.10 8.76 26.17
N PHE A 151 8.78 8.37 25.08
CA PHE A 151 8.22 8.51 23.75
C PHE A 151 7.07 7.53 23.57
N ASN A 152 5.87 8.00 23.88
CA ASN A 152 4.66 7.41 23.31
C ASN A 152 4.58 7.95 21.88
N PRO A 153 4.74 7.11 20.83
CA PRO A 153 4.30 7.54 19.51
C PRO A 153 2.86 7.97 19.72
N ARG A 154 2.55 9.24 19.45
CA ARG A 154 1.14 9.61 19.31
C ARG A 154 0.56 8.56 18.37
N PRO A 155 -0.59 7.92 18.70
CA PRO A 155 -1.29 7.16 17.69
C PRO A 155 -1.32 8.09 16.49
N GLN A 156 -0.81 7.62 15.35
CA GLN A 156 -0.91 8.44 14.16
C GLN A 156 -2.37 8.86 14.12
N PRO A 157 -2.68 10.17 14.03
CA PRO A 157 -3.95 10.50 13.44
C PRO A 157 -3.98 9.66 12.17
N SER A 158 -5.05 8.90 11.92
CA SER A 158 -5.37 8.61 10.53
C SER A 158 -5.22 9.95 9.80
N GLN A 159 -4.67 9.98 8.59
CA GLN A 159 -4.15 11.21 7.96
C GLN A 159 -5.18 12.35 7.73
N TYR A 160 -6.33 12.29 8.38
CA TYR A 160 -7.39 13.26 8.53
C TYR A 160 -7.09 14.56 9.30
N ALA A 161 -5.91 14.76 9.88
CA ALA A 161 -5.65 16.00 10.64
C ALA A 161 -4.44 16.80 10.12
N GLY A 162 -4.71 17.63 9.12
CA GLY A 162 -4.11 18.96 9.00
C GLY A 162 -2.84 19.09 8.15
N TYR A 163 -3.01 19.37 6.86
CA TYR A 163 -2.13 20.32 6.15
C TYR A 163 -2.98 21.29 5.32
N ARG A 164 -3.24 22.47 5.91
CA ARG A 164 -3.39 23.67 5.10
C ARG A 164 -2.03 23.96 4.46
N ARG A 165 -1.90 23.70 3.17
CA ARG A 165 -1.07 24.52 2.28
C ARG A 165 -1.98 25.07 1.21
N HIS A 166 -2.03 26.39 1.13
CA HIS A 166 -2.61 27.14 0.03
C HIS A 166 -1.97 26.69 -1.29
N ARG A 167 -2.59 25.72 -1.96
CA ARG A 167 -2.51 25.54 -3.40
C ARG A 167 -3.95 25.74 -3.89
N ARG A 168 -4.09 26.75 -4.74
CA ARG A 168 -5.31 27.36 -5.26
C ARG A 168 -6.49 26.39 -5.38
N ASP A 169 -7.65 26.91 -4.97
CA ASP A 169 -8.97 26.30 -4.99
C ASP A 169 -9.24 25.48 -6.26
N ALA A 170 -9.11 24.18 -6.15
CA ALA A 170 -9.83 23.21 -6.98
C ALA A 170 -10.11 22.00 -6.09
N PRO A 171 -11.38 21.60 -5.87
CA PRO A 171 -11.68 20.39 -5.12
C PRO A 171 -10.94 19.23 -5.79
N ALA A 172 -10.09 18.54 -5.04
CA ALA A 172 -9.36 17.37 -5.51
C ALA A 172 -10.40 16.31 -5.89
N GLN A 173 -10.69 16.24 -7.17
CA GLN A 173 -11.54 15.22 -7.75
C GLN A 173 -10.86 13.87 -7.49
N MET A 174 -11.41 13.11 -6.54
CA MET A 174 -10.84 11.80 -6.16
C MET A 174 -10.95 10.80 -7.32
N CYS A 175 -11.99 10.97 -8.14
CA CYS A 175 -12.17 10.22 -9.38
C CYS A 175 -11.84 11.08 -10.61
N PRO A 176 -11.25 10.50 -11.67
CA PRO A 176 -10.98 11.22 -12.92
C PRO A 176 -12.24 11.84 -13.56
N ASN A 177 -13.42 11.24 -13.33
CA ASN A 177 -14.71 11.71 -13.80
C ASN A 177 -15.50 12.40 -12.67
N VAL A 178 -16.07 13.57 -12.96
CA VAL A 178 -16.84 14.37 -11.97
C VAL A 178 -18.17 13.71 -11.59
N LYS A 179 -18.65 12.76 -12.41
CA LYS A 179 -19.89 12.02 -12.17
C LYS A 179 -19.68 10.78 -11.30
N GLU A 180 -18.43 10.40 -11.06
CA GLU A 180 -18.08 9.23 -10.27
C GLU A 180 -17.79 9.62 -8.83
N THR A 181 -18.17 8.73 -7.92
CA THR A 181 -17.91 8.80 -6.49
C THR A 181 -16.81 7.81 -6.15
N ALA A 182 -15.83 8.25 -5.36
CA ALA A 182 -14.77 7.39 -4.87
C ALA A 182 -15.30 6.53 -3.71
N CYS A 183 -15.62 5.28 -4.00
CA CYS A 183 -16.12 4.31 -3.04
C CYS A 183 -15.00 3.39 -2.54
N PRO A 184 -14.82 3.21 -1.22
CA PRO A 184 -13.87 2.23 -0.71
C PRO A 184 -14.17 0.82 -1.24
N ILE A 185 -13.15 0.08 -1.66
CA ILE A 185 -13.33 -1.30 -2.18
C ILE A 185 -13.92 -2.25 -1.11
N SER A 186 -13.71 -1.92 0.16
CA SER A 186 -14.41 -2.50 1.31
C SER A 186 -14.31 -1.54 2.50
N ALA A 187 -15.10 -1.76 3.55
CA ALA A 187 -15.07 -0.93 4.77
C ALA A 187 -13.67 -0.77 5.39
N ASN A 188 -12.75 -1.72 5.17
CA ASN A 188 -11.39 -1.72 5.70
C ASN A 188 -10.30 -1.57 4.62
N ALA A 189 -10.68 -1.32 3.36
CA ALA A 189 -9.72 -1.16 2.27
C ALA A 189 -9.01 0.20 2.35
N THR A 190 -7.75 0.21 1.92
CA THR A 190 -6.96 1.44 1.75
C THR A 190 -7.08 2.05 0.35
N GLY A 191 -7.81 1.38 -0.55
CA GLY A 191 -8.08 1.81 -1.92
C GLY A 191 -9.57 2.09 -2.13
N TYR A 192 -9.84 2.89 -3.17
CA TYR A 192 -11.19 3.21 -3.63
C TYR A 192 -11.32 2.82 -5.10
N GLU A 193 -12.54 2.51 -5.50
CA GLU A 193 -13.00 2.44 -6.87
C GLU A 193 -13.85 3.68 -7.19
N CYS A 194 -13.91 4.03 -8.47
CA CYS A 194 -14.68 5.17 -8.94
C CYS A 194 -15.96 4.67 -9.60
N LEU A 195 -17.09 4.92 -8.96
CA LEU A 195 -18.40 4.40 -9.36
C LEU A 195 -19.36 5.55 -9.67
N ASP A 196 -20.09 5.47 -10.78
CA ASP A 196 -21.25 6.33 -10.98
C ASP A 196 -22.41 5.79 -10.15
N VAL A 197 -22.52 6.25 -8.89
CA VAL A 197 -23.57 5.84 -7.94
C VAL A 197 -24.99 6.20 -8.40
N LYS A 198 -25.15 6.89 -9.54
CA LYS A 198 -26.45 7.13 -10.16
C LYS A 198 -26.93 5.99 -11.04
N THR A 199 -26.01 5.12 -11.48
CA THR A 199 -26.30 4.01 -12.41
C THR A 199 -25.69 2.68 -12.00
N GLU A 200 -24.73 2.67 -11.07
CA GLU A 200 -24.09 1.46 -10.58
C GLU A 200 -25.02 0.65 -9.67
N ILE A 201 -25.30 -0.59 -10.06
CA ILE A 201 -26.29 -1.46 -9.40
C ILE A 201 -25.82 -2.00 -8.05
N THR A 202 -24.51 -2.07 -7.81
CA THR A 202 -23.93 -2.60 -6.57
C THR A 202 -23.67 -1.54 -5.49
N SER A 203 -23.77 -0.27 -5.84
CA SER A 203 -23.58 0.88 -4.95
C SER A 203 -24.51 2.03 -5.37
N CYS A 204 -25.80 1.71 -5.48
CA CYS A 204 -26.80 2.64 -5.97
C CYS A 204 -27.13 3.68 -4.90
N GLY A 205 -27.05 4.96 -5.25
CA GLY A 205 -27.34 6.07 -4.35
C GLY A 205 -26.20 6.48 -3.43
N GLY A 206 -25.13 5.67 -3.33
CA GLY A 206 -23.97 5.92 -2.48
C GLY A 206 -23.10 4.67 -2.35
N CYS A 207 -21.96 4.78 -1.67
CA CYS A 207 -21.03 3.67 -1.52
C CYS A 207 -21.60 2.58 -0.59
N GLU A 208 -21.82 1.38 -1.11
CA GLU A 208 -22.36 0.26 -0.32
C GLU A 208 -21.41 -0.13 0.82
N SER A 209 -20.11 -0.08 0.57
CA SER A 209 -19.07 -0.36 1.56
C SER A 209 -19.13 0.53 2.81
N LEU A 210 -19.79 1.69 2.70
CA LEU A 210 -20.00 2.67 3.77
C LEU A 210 -21.44 2.66 4.30
N ASN A 211 -22.31 1.81 3.76
CA ASN A 211 -23.77 1.83 3.97
C ASN A 211 -24.42 3.17 3.58
N GLU A 212 -23.86 3.88 2.59
CA GLU A 212 -24.41 5.14 2.08
C GLU A 212 -25.33 4.92 0.87
N GLY A 213 -25.23 3.75 0.23
CA GLY A 213 -26.09 3.30 -0.85
C GLY A 213 -26.43 1.82 -0.71
N GLU A 214 -27.12 1.30 -1.71
CA GLU A 214 -27.69 -0.04 -1.68
C GLU A 214 -27.20 -0.87 -2.87
N ASN A 215 -26.86 -2.14 -2.60
CA ASN A 215 -26.67 -3.12 -3.65
C ASN A 215 -28.05 -3.64 -4.10
N CYS A 216 -28.53 -3.15 -5.25
CA CYS A 216 -29.85 -3.52 -5.75
C CYS A 216 -29.97 -5.02 -6.07
N MET A 217 -28.86 -5.72 -6.32
CA MET A 217 -28.87 -7.17 -6.54
C MET A 217 -29.13 -7.96 -5.26
N ALA A 218 -28.98 -7.34 -4.09
CA ALA A 218 -29.22 -7.97 -2.79
C ALA A 218 -30.68 -7.83 -2.31
N ILE A 219 -31.57 -7.22 -3.12
CA ILE A 219 -32.97 -7.05 -2.79
C ILE A 219 -33.68 -8.40 -2.80
N GLU A 220 -34.18 -8.82 -1.64
CA GLU A 220 -34.89 -10.08 -1.51
C GLU A 220 -36.13 -10.14 -2.42
N GLY A 221 -36.28 -11.25 -3.14
CA GLY A 221 -37.43 -11.50 -4.01
C GLY A 221 -37.41 -10.75 -5.34
N ALA A 222 -36.38 -9.94 -5.62
CA ALA A 222 -36.22 -9.26 -6.91
C ALA A 222 -35.58 -10.21 -7.94
N ASP A 223 -36.03 -10.13 -9.19
CA ASP A 223 -35.49 -10.91 -10.31
C ASP A 223 -34.67 -9.99 -11.22
N GLU A 224 -35.28 -8.89 -11.70
CA GLU A 224 -34.60 -7.85 -12.48
C GLU A 224 -34.60 -6.51 -11.73
N VAL A 225 -33.42 -5.90 -11.61
CA VAL A 225 -33.19 -4.67 -10.85
C VAL A 225 -32.32 -3.71 -11.64
N GLY A 226 -32.44 -2.42 -11.33
CA GLY A 226 -31.58 -1.37 -11.86
C GLY A 226 -31.33 -0.27 -10.84
N CYS A 227 -30.37 0.60 -11.16
CA CYS A 227 -30.13 1.83 -10.43
C CYS A 227 -30.51 3.02 -11.33
N GLU A 228 -31.52 3.78 -10.91
CA GLU A 228 -31.96 4.98 -11.63
C GLU A 228 -31.82 6.21 -10.74
N VAL A 229 -30.96 7.14 -11.15
CA VAL A 229 -30.74 8.43 -10.47
C VAL A 229 -30.32 8.26 -8.99
N GLY A 230 -29.73 7.10 -8.66
CA GLY A 230 -29.29 6.74 -7.31
C GLY A 230 -30.38 6.11 -6.45
N HIS A 231 -31.40 5.52 -7.06
CA HIS A 231 -32.42 4.72 -6.38
C HIS A 231 -32.54 3.34 -7.02
N CYS A 232 -32.60 2.29 -6.21
CA CYS A 232 -32.89 0.96 -6.71
C CYS A 232 -34.32 0.89 -7.24
N VAL A 233 -34.45 0.45 -8.48
CA VAL A 233 -35.73 0.16 -9.14
C VAL A 233 -35.80 -1.34 -9.37
N VAL A 234 -36.91 -1.95 -8.96
CA VAL A 234 -37.19 -3.37 -9.20
C VAL A 234 -38.14 -3.46 -10.39
N PHE A 235 -37.70 -4.06 -11.49
CA PHE A 235 -38.48 -4.21 -12.71
C PHE A 235 -39.34 -5.47 -12.67
N SER A 236 -38.84 -6.54 -12.07
CA SER A 236 -39.56 -7.81 -11.91
C SER A 236 -39.21 -8.50 -10.59
N ALA A 237 -40.15 -9.32 -10.10
CA ALA A 237 -40.00 -10.10 -8.88
C ALA A 237 -39.98 -11.59 -9.20
N LEU A 238 -39.26 -12.37 -8.39
CA LEU A 238 -39.16 -13.81 -8.50
C LEU A 238 -40.54 -14.49 -8.29
N PRO A 239 -40.73 -15.72 -8.80
CA PRO A 239 -41.93 -16.51 -8.51
C PRO A 239 -42.21 -16.60 -7.01
N GLY A 240 -43.44 -16.28 -6.60
CA GLY A 240 -43.85 -16.23 -5.19
C GLY A 240 -43.80 -14.83 -4.56
N PHE A 241 -43.24 -13.84 -5.26
CA PHE A 241 -43.23 -12.43 -4.84
C PHE A 241 -44.07 -11.55 -5.77
N GLU A 242 -44.56 -10.44 -5.24
CA GLU A 242 -45.22 -9.36 -5.97
C GLU A 242 -44.60 -8.01 -5.60
N ILE A 243 -44.47 -7.10 -6.57
CA ILE A 243 -43.93 -5.77 -6.31
C ILE A 243 -44.98 -4.97 -5.54
N ASN A 244 -44.64 -4.54 -4.33
CA ASN A 244 -45.48 -3.71 -3.49
C ASN A 244 -45.57 -2.30 -4.07
N ALA A 245 -46.79 -1.87 -4.41
CA ALA A 245 -47.03 -0.58 -5.06
C ALA A 245 -46.65 0.65 -4.20
N THR A 246 -46.54 0.49 -2.88
CA THR A 246 -46.24 1.58 -1.95
C THR A 246 -44.74 1.89 -1.88
N ASN A 247 -43.89 0.86 -1.91
CA ASN A 247 -42.44 1.03 -1.73
C ASN A 247 -41.60 0.50 -2.90
N GLY A 248 -42.23 -0.07 -3.93
CA GLY A 248 -41.55 -0.59 -5.12
C GLY A 248 -40.69 -1.83 -4.86
N ARG A 249 -40.86 -2.52 -3.72
CA ARG A 249 -40.07 -3.70 -3.35
C ARG A 249 -40.88 -4.99 -3.42
N PRO A 250 -40.25 -6.14 -3.72
CA PRO A 250 -40.91 -7.43 -3.66
C PRO A 250 -41.44 -7.73 -2.25
N ALA A 251 -42.67 -8.23 -2.18
CA ALA A 251 -43.25 -8.82 -0.98
C ALA A 251 -43.77 -10.22 -1.35
N PRO A 252 -43.71 -11.21 -0.43
CA PRO A 252 -44.30 -12.51 -0.69
C PRO A 252 -45.79 -12.36 -1.05
N LYS A 253 -46.24 -13.03 -2.11
CA LYS A 253 -47.65 -13.08 -2.47
C LYS A 253 -48.42 -13.64 -1.28
N SER A 254 -49.46 -12.93 -0.86
CA SER A 254 -50.37 -13.46 0.15
C SER A 254 -50.95 -14.79 -0.33
N ILE A 255 -50.75 -15.86 0.44
CA ILE A 255 -51.40 -17.14 0.19
C ILE A 255 -52.88 -16.92 0.48
N SER A 256 -53.67 -16.73 -0.58
CA SER A 256 -55.12 -16.75 -0.45
C SER A 256 -55.53 -18.20 -0.17
N THR A 257 -55.63 -18.55 1.11
CA THR A 257 -56.30 -19.78 1.55
C THR A 257 -57.76 -19.68 1.13
N LYS A 258 -58.10 -20.37 0.02
CA LYS A 258 -59.47 -20.81 -0.24
C LYS A 258 -59.76 -22.07 0.57
#